data_AF-A0A4D7C9Z1-F1
#
_entry.id   AF-A0A4D7C9Z1-F1
#
_cell.length_a   1.000
_cell.length_b   1.000
_cell.length_c   1.000
_cell.angle_alpha   90.00
_cell.angle_beta   90.00
_cell.angle_gamma   90.00
#
_symmetry.space_group_name_H-M   'P 1'
#
loop_
_entity.id
_entity.type
_entity.pdbx_description
1 polymer ?
#
loop_
_entity_poly.entity_id
_entity_poly.type
_entity_poly.pdbx_seq_one_letter_code
_entity_poly.pdbx_strand_id
1 'polypeptide(L)'
;MADRGIGNDTIIGGSKDDILNGNAGQDRLDGAAGDDVLLGGADDDTLIGGAGADTLIGGEGYDTASYATSTAGVFATLGSDTQGMSPVMLSVMSMTRSRPWKDHLMPTNSAATKMITS
;
A
#
# COMPACT_ATOMS: atom_id res chain seq x y z
N MET A 1 -17.07 -23.20 -9.08
CA MET A 1 -15.62 -23.29 -8.85
C MET A 1 -14.94 -23.15 -10.21
N ALA A 2 -14.59 -21.92 -10.60
CA ALA A 2 -13.86 -21.66 -11.84
C ALA A 2 -12.36 -21.65 -11.50
N ASP A 3 -11.72 -22.81 -11.57
CA ASP A 3 -10.26 -22.91 -11.52
C ASP A 3 -9.73 -22.79 -12.96
N ARG A 4 -8.98 -21.73 -13.24
CA ARG A 4 -8.40 -21.46 -14.56
C ARG A 4 -6.90 -21.78 -14.65
N GLY A 5 -6.31 -22.53 -13.73
CA GLY A 5 -4.97 -23.10 -13.98
C GLY A 5 -3.82 -22.09 -13.94
N ILE A 6 -2.76 -22.34 -14.73
CA ILE A 6 -1.49 -21.59 -14.73
C ILE A 6 -1.46 -20.70 -15.99
N GLY A 7 -1.39 -19.39 -15.84
CA GLY A 7 -1.45 -18.42 -16.95
C GLY A 7 -2.03 -17.08 -16.52
N ASN A 8 -2.09 -16.12 -17.44
CA ASN A 8 -2.74 -14.84 -17.17
C ASN A 8 -4.24 -14.98 -17.47
N ASP A 9 -5.06 -14.92 -16.44
CA ASP A 9 -6.48 -15.16 -16.51
C ASP A 9 -7.32 -13.90 -16.26
N THR A 10 -8.54 -13.92 -16.77
CA THR A 10 -9.58 -12.96 -16.38
C THR A 10 -10.75 -13.75 -15.80
N ILE A 11 -10.94 -13.60 -14.50
CA ILE A 11 -11.96 -14.32 -13.73
C ILE A 11 -12.94 -13.29 -13.20
N ILE A 12 -14.22 -13.49 -13.52
CA ILE A 12 -15.31 -12.61 -13.08
C ILE A 12 -16.30 -13.48 -12.31
N GLY A 13 -16.61 -13.06 -11.09
CA GLY A 13 -17.65 -13.61 -10.24
C GLY A 13 -19.04 -13.22 -10.71
N GLY A 14 -19.99 -13.36 -9.80
CA GLY A 14 -21.41 -13.18 -10.01
C GLY A 14 -21.99 -12.10 -9.11
N SER A 15 -23.25 -12.28 -8.73
CA SER A 15 -23.97 -11.37 -7.82
C SER A 15 -24.16 -11.98 -6.43
N LYS A 16 -23.32 -12.96 -6.09
CA LYS A 16 -23.33 -13.71 -4.84
C LYS A 16 -21.89 -13.80 -4.36
N ASP A 17 -21.74 -14.16 -3.10
CA ASP A 17 -20.44 -14.46 -2.49
C ASP A 17 -19.69 -15.52 -3.30
N ASP A 18 -18.59 -15.10 -3.92
CA ASP A 18 -17.74 -15.92 -4.77
C ASP A 18 -16.33 -16.09 -4.17
N ILE A 19 -15.71 -17.23 -4.49
CA ILE A 19 -14.30 -17.48 -4.19
C ILE A 19 -13.58 -17.59 -5.53
N LEU A 20 -12.71 -16.63 -5.80
CA LEU A 20 -11.94 -16.49 -7.04
C LEU A 20 -10.46 -16.73 -6.73
N ASN A 21 -9.81 -17.59 -7.51
CA ASN A 21 -8.39 -17.91 -7.36
C ASN A 21 -7.67 -17.81 -8.72
N GLY A 22 -6.68 -16.94 -8.82
CA GLY A 22 -5.84 -16.72 -10.01
C GLY A 22 -4.75 -17.78 -10.17
N ASN A 23 -4.18 -18.24 -9.06
CA ASN A 23 -3.02 -19.13 -8.98
C ASN A 23 -1.70 -18.46 -9.41
N ALA A 24 -1.21 -18.69 -10.61
CA ALA A 24 0.10 -18.18 -11.02
C ALA A 24 0.00 -17.59 -12.41
N GLY A 25 0.52 -16.38 -12.55
CA GLY A 25 0.38 -15.55 -13.74
C GLY A 25 -0.14 -14.17 -13.34
N GLN A 26 -0.17 -13.24 -14.30
CA GLN A 26 -0.71 -11.90 -14.05
C GLN A 26 -2.22 -11.95 -14.28
N ASP A 27 -2.98 -12.07 -13.19
CA ASP A 27 -4.41 -12.32 -13.24
C ASP A 27 -5.25 -11.07 -13.02
N ARG A 28 -6.46 -11.10 -13.55
CA ARG A 28 -7.51 -10.11 -13.31
C ARG A 28 -8.72 -10.79 -12.68
N LEU A 29 -8.93 -10.53 -11.40
CA LEU A 29 -10.04 -11.07 -10.62
C LEU A 29 -11.07 -9.96 -10.34
N ASP A 30 -12.34 -10.23 -10.61
CA ASP A 30 -13.46 -9.29 -10.37
C ASP A 30 -14.57 -10.01 -9.61
N GLY A 31 -14.81 -9.65 -8.35
CA GLY A 31 -15.86 -10.24 -7.49
C GLY A 31 -17.28 -9.84 -7.91
N ALA A 32 -17.43 -8.68 -8.56
CA ALA A 32 -18.69 -8.08 -8.94
C ALA A 32 -19.60 -7.69 -7.76
N ALA A 33 -20.51 -8.53 -7.28
CA ALA A 33 -21.37 -8.17 -6.15
C ALA A 33 -21.57 -9.35 -5.21
N GLY A 34 -21.63 -9.08 -3.91
CA GLY A 34 -21.58 -10.12 -2.88
C GLY A 34 -20.40 -9.88 -1.96
N ASP A 35 -20.25 -10.71 -0.94
CA ASP A 35 -19.07 -10.68 -0.07
C ASP A 35 -18.04 -11.67 -0.63
N ASP A 36 -17.11 -11.17 -1.44
CA ASP A 36 -16.23 -12.02 -2.25
C ASP A 36 -14.85 -12.29 -1.61
N VAL A 37 -14.25 -13.43 -1.94
CA VAL A 37 -12.86 -13.77 -1.59
C VAL A 37 -12.03 -13.91 -2.86
N LEU A 38 -11.13 -12.97 -3.10
CA LEU A 38 -10.24 -12.95 -4.26
C LEU A 38 -8.82 -13.30 -3.82
N LEU A 39 -8.27 -14.37 -4.38
CA LEU A 39 -6.91 -14.86 -4.17
C LEU A 39 -6.14 -14.65 -5.47
N GLY A 40 -5.21 -13.69 -5.51
CA GLY A 40 -4.36 -13.43 -6.69
C GLY A 40 -3.42 -14.60 -6.93
N GLY A 41 -2.47 -14.80 -6.01
CA GLY A 41 -1.56 -15.93 -6.00
C GLY A 41 -0.12 -15.48 -6.21
N ALA A 42 0.53 -15.90 -7.28
CA ALA A 42 1.90 -15.51 -7.61
C ALA A 42 1.93 -14.66 -8.87
N ASP A 43 2.90 -13.74 -8.93
CA ASP A 43 3.05 -12.68 -9.94
C ASP A 43 2.13 -11.47 -9.68
N ASP A 44 2.17 -10.48 -10.56
CA ASP A 44 1.51 -9.19 -10.33
C ASP A 44 0.02 -9.24 -10.72
N ASP A 45 -0.88 -9.21 -9.73
CA ASP A 45 -2.32 -9.38 -9.97
C ASP A 45 -3.14 -8.09 -9.89
N THR A 46 -4.32 -8.09 -10.53
CA THR A 46 -5.35 -7.06 -10.39
C THR A 46 -6.61 -7.64 -9.76
N LEU A 47 -6.91 -7.22 -8.53
CA LEU A 47 -8.05 -7.69 -7.75
C LEU A 47 -9.10 -6.59 -7.63
N ILE A 48 -10.32 -6.83 -8.09
CA ILE A 48 -11.45 -5.90 -8.04
C ILE A 48 -12.52 -6.52 -7.14
N GLY A 49 -12.73 -5.92 -5.96
CA GLY A 49 -13.69 -6.44 -4.98
C GLY A 49 -15.11 -6.37 -5.51
N GLY A 50 -15.55 -5.19 -5.96
CA GLY A 50 -16.93 -5.01 -6.36
C GLY A 50 -17.78 -4.38 -5.25
N ALA A 51 -19.06 -4.73 -5.22
CA ALA A 51 -20.01 -4.26 -4.22
C ALA A 51 -20.23 -5.32 -3.14
N GLY A 52 -19.79 -5.01 -1.93
CA GLY A 52 -19.97 -5.88 -0.77
C GLY A 52 -18.80 -5.72 0.19
N ALA A 53 -18.71 -6.63 1.17
CA ALA A 53 -17.59 -6.74 2.07
C ALA A 53 -16.59 -7.79 1.54
N ASP A 54 -15.67 -7.33 0.69
CA ASP A 54 -14.75 -8.21 -0.03
C ASP A 54 -13.43 -8.43 0.73
N THR A 55 -12.87 -9.64 0.59
CA THR A 55 -11.54 -10.02 1.06
C THR A 55 -10.61 -10.22 -0.14
N LEU A 56 -9.64 -9.33 -0.29
CA LEU A 56 -8.67 -9.37 -1.40
C LEU A 56 -7.30 -9.75 -0.85
N ILE A 57 -6.78 -10.90 -1.29
CA ILE A 57 -5.47 -11.44 -0.92
C ILE A 57 -4.64 -11.46 -2.20
N GLY A 58 -3.73 -10.51 -2.34
CA GLY A 58 -2.84 -10.39 -3.51
C GLY A 58 -1.91 -11.60 -3.65
N GLY A 59 -0.98 -11.76 -2.72
CA GLY A 59 -0.10 -12.93 -2.66
C GLY A 59 1.36 -12.54 -2.83
N GLU A 60 2.11 -13.27 -3.65
CA GLU A 60 3.48 -12.91 -4.02
C GLU A 60 3.47 -12.02 -5.26
N GLY A 61 4.02 -10.81 -5.19
CA GLY A 61 4.09 -9.91 -6.35
C GLY A 61 3.77 -8.48 -5.96
N TYR A 62 3.62 -7.63 -6.97
CA TYR A 62 3.11 -6.27 -6.85
C TYR A 62 1.64 -6.23 -7.28
N ASP A 63 0.76 -6.45 -6.32
CA ASP A 63 -0.67 -6.54 -6.57
C ASP A 63 -1.37 -5.17 -6.57
N THR A 64 -2.41 -5.06 -7.40
CA THR A 64 -3.30 -3.91 -7.46
C THR A 64 -4.69 -4.28 -6.98
N ALA A 65 -5.05 -3.82 -5.78
CA ALA A 65 -6.41 -3.93 -5.26
C ALA A 65 -7.25 -2.69 -5.62
N SER A 66 -8.39 -2.89 -6.28
CA SER A 66 -9.32 -1.84 -6.69
C SER A 66 -10.68 -2.01 -6.02
N TYR A 67 -11.10 -0.97 -5.31
CA TYR A 67 -12.42 -0.85 -4.69
C TYR A 67 -13.28 0.22 -5.37
N ALA A 68 -12.98 0.56 -6.64
CA ALA A 68 -13.61 1.66 -7.36
C ALA A 68 -15.14 1.55 -7.47
N THR A 69 -15.68 0.33 -7.36
CA THR A 69 -17.10 0.01 -7.44
C THR A 69 -17.75 -0.27 -6.09
N SER A 70 -16.98 -0.26 -4.99
CA SER A 70 -17.52 -0.51 -3.66
C SER A 70 -18.34 0.68 -3.17
N THR A 71 -19.55 0.40 -2.68
CA THR A 71 -20.43 1.41 -2.08
C THR A 71 -20.23 1.53 -0.57
N ALA A 72 -19.41 0.65 0.02
CA ALA A 72 -19.08 0.61 1.44
C ALA A 72 -17.73 1.29 1.74
N GLY A 73 -17.51 1.65 3.01
CA GLY A 73 -16.22 2.18 3.45
C GLY A 73 -15.14 1.11 3.45
N VAL A 74 -14.02 1.36 2.76
CA VAL A 74 -12.90 0.43 2.67
C VAL A 74 -11.99 0.58 3.89
N PHE A 75 -11.90 -0.46 4.71
CA PHE A 75 -10.92 -0.54 5.80
C PHE A 75 -9.68 -1.31 5.31
N ALA A 76 -8.74 -0.58 4.70
CA ALA A 76 -7.47 -1.15 4.27
C ALA A 76 -6.44 -1.14 5.41
N THR A 77 -5.94 -2.32 5.78
CA THR A 77 -4.78 -2.45 6.69
C THR A 77 -3.55 -2.79 5.84
N LEU A 78 -2.60 -1.86 5.75
CA LEU A 78 -1.36 -2.06 4.99
C LEU A 78 -0.26 -2.53 5.96
N GLY A 79 -0.20 -3.85 6.17
CA GLY A 79 0.90 -4.53 6.86
C GLY A 79 0.66 -4.86 8.33
N SER A 80 0.52 -6.17 8.59
CA SER A 80 1.21 -6.85 9.69
C SER A 80 1.88 -8.09 9.08
N ASP A 81 3.06 -7.84 8.50
CA ASP A 81 4.20 -8.74 8.29
C ASP A 81 4.03 -10.20 7.79
N THR A 82 4.85 -10.53 6.77
CA THR A 82 5.44 -11.85 6.38
C THR A 82 4.82 -12.71 5.27
N GLN A 83 5.20 -12.41 4.01
CA GLN A 83 5.61 -13.47 3.07
C GLN A 83 7.12 -13.37 2.83
N GLY A 84 7.91 -14.06 3.66
CA GLY A 84 9.26 -14.56 3.32
C GLY A 84 10.40 -13.59 2.97
N MET A 85 10.17 -12.29 2.78
CA MET A 85 11.25 -11.36 2.47
C MET A 85 12.03 -11.04 3.74
N SER A 86 13.28 -11.53 3.81
CA SER A 86 14.26 -11.09 4.81
C SER A 86 14.19 -9.57 4.96
N PRO A 87 14.21 -9.02 6.20
CA PRO A 87 14.04 -7.59 6.41
C PRO A 87 15.00 -6.83 5.51
N VAL A 88 14.45 -6.00 4.61
CA VAL A 88 15.25 -5.06 3.83
C VAL A 88 15.89 -4.13 4.85
N MET A 89 17.21 -4.24 5.03
CA MET A 89 17.96 -3.29 5.84
C MET A 89 17.77 -1.91 5.22
N LEU A 90 16.95 -1.07 5.85
CA LEU A 90 16.84 0.33 5.50
C LEU A 90 18.18 0.99 5.82
N SER A 91 19.06 1.09 4.84
CA SER A 91 20.31 1.86 4.98
C SER A 91 19.94 3.34 5.01
N VAL A 92 19.67 3.87 6.20
CA VAL A 92 19.63 5.32 6.41
C VAL A 92 21.08 5.78 6.37
N MET A 93 21.53 6.21 5.18
CA MET A 93 22.84 6.83 5.01
C MET A 93 22.93 8.00 5.99
N SER A 94 23.79 7.84 7.01
CA SER A 94 24.05 8.74 8.13
C SER A 94 23.46 10.16 7.97
N MET A 95 22.32 10.42 8.60
CA MET A 95 21.86 11.79 8.85
C MET A 95 22.79 12.40 9.90
N THR A 96 23.95 12.88 9.48
CA THR A 96 24.85 13.62 10.35
C THR A 96 24.10 14.88 10.78
N ARG A 97 23.62 14.93 12.04
CA ARG A 97 23.04 16.14 12.64
C ARG A 97 24.10 17.24 12.58
N SER A 98 24.05 18.05 11.54
CA SER A 98 24.95 19.19 11.36
C SER A 98 24.12 20.45 11.14
N ARG A 99 23.63 21.00 12.26
CA ARG A 99 23.98 22.35 12.75
C ARG A 99 23.01 22.74 13.88
N PRO A 100 23.50 23.17 15.06
CA PRO A 100 22.64 23.79 16.05
C PRO A 100 22.03 25.06 15.45
N TRP A 101 20.73 25.24 15.63
CA TRP A 101 19.89 26.31 15.08
C TRP A 101 20.23 27.73 15.59
N LYS A 102 21.42 27.95 16.16
CA LYS A 102 21.74 29.14 16.97
C LYS A 102 22.58 30.22 16.26
N ASP A 103 22.91 30.06 14.99
CA ASP A 103 23.80 31.01 14.28
C ASP A 103 23.13 31.78 13.13
N HIS A 104 21.83 31.60 12.88
CA HIS A 104 21.13 32.34 11.82
C HIS A 104 20.09 33.31 12.37
N LEU A 105 20.49 34.20 13.28
CA LEU A 105 19.83 35.48 13.57
C LEU A 105 20.82 36.39 14.31
N MET A 106 21.91 36.77 13.64
CA MET A 106 22.53 38.07 13.88
C MET A 106 22.03 39.01 12.80
N PRO A 107 21.03 39.88 13.06
CA PRO A 107 20.92 41.09 12.27
C PRO A 107 22.16 41.94 12.60
N THR A 108 23.02 42.10 11.61
CA THR A 108 24.02 43.16 11.60
C THR A 108 23.26 44.49 11.61
N ASN A 109 23.02 45.05 12.79
CA ASN A 109 22.72 46.47 12.89
C ASN A 109 23.83 47.18 13.66
N SER A 110 24.42 48.12 12.92
CA SER A 110 25.51 48.99 13.28
C SER A 110 25.08 49.93 14.41
N ALA A 111 25.23 49.52 15.66
CA ALA A 111 25.14 50.43 16.81
C ALA A 111 25.76 49.82 18.08
N ALA A 112 27.07 49.51 18.05
CA ALA A 112 27.84 49.51 19.30
C ALA A 112 28.09 50.96 19.70
N THR A 113 27.09 51.61 20.30
CA THR A 113 27.25 52.91 20.95
C THR A 113 26.28 53.04 22.11
N LYS A 114 26.86 53.42 23.25
CA LYS A 114 26.23 53.81 24.52
C LYS A 114 25.65 52.66 25.35
N MET A 115 26.27 52.39 26.50
CA MET A 115 25.86 52.91 27.82
C MET A 115 24.41 52.48 28.12
N ILE A 116 24.09 51.81 29.22
CA ILE A 116 23.94 52.37 30.58
C ILE A 116 23.65 51.10 31.43
N THR A 117 24.53 50.68 32.34
CA THR A 117 24.41 50.91 33.79
C THR A 117 23.03 50.61 34.38
N SER A 118 22.85 49.40 34.90
CA SER A 118 22.53 49.15 36.33
C SER A 118 22.63 47.65 36.62
#